data_AF-A0ABD0QT49-F1
#
_entry.id   AF-A0ABD0QT49-F1
#
_cell.length_a   1.000
_cell.length_b   1.000
_cell.length_c   1.000
_cell.angle_alpha   90.00
_cell.angle_beta   90.00
_cell.angle_gamma   90.00
#
_symmetry.space_group_name_H-M   'P 1'
#
loop_
_entity.id
_entity.type
_entity.pdbx_description
1 polymer ?
#
loop_
_entity_poly.entity_id
_entity_poly.type
_entity_poly.pdbx_seq_one_letter_code
_entity_poly.pdbx_strand_id
1 'polypeptide(L)' 'MDLIEQCEKQQSLGELLSSFNDQSVSDYIVVYLRLLTSGYLQRENVFFQHFIEGGRSVKEFCQQ' A
#
# COMPACT_ATOMS: atom_id res chain seq x y z
N MET A 1 1.45 12.02 1.90
CA MET A 1 1.41 12.30 3.35
C MET A 1 0.18 13.11 3.71
N ASP A 2 -0.38 13.82 2.75
CA ASP A 2 -1.48 14.79 2.87
C ASP A 2 -2.75 14.25 3.54
N LEU A 3 -3.08 12.95 3.36
CA LEU A 3 -4.22 12.33 4.03
C LEU A 3 -3.99 12.05 5.52
N ILE A 4 -2.75 11.75 5.93
CA ILE A 4 -2.42 11.60 7.35
C ILE A 4 -2.53 12.97 8.01
N GLU A 5 -2.05 14.02 7.36
CA GLU A 5 -2.21 15.40 7.84
C GLU A 5 -3.68 15.84 7.92
N GLN A 6 -4.53 15.41 6.97
CA GLN A 6 -5.98 15.64 7.03
C GLN A 6 -6.61 15.00 8.26
N CYS A 7 -6.21 13.76 8.58
CA CYS A 7 -6.64 13.08 9.81
C CYS A 7 -6.14 13.79 11.08
N GLU A 8 -4.89 14.28 11.08
CA GLU A 8 -4.33 15.04 12.21
C GLU A 8 -5.09 16.35 12.47
N LYS A 9 -5.63 16.98 11.42
CA LYS A 9 -6.46 18.18 11.52
C LYS A 9 -7.89 17.91 12.05
N GLN A 10 -8.20 16.67 12.40
CA GLN A 10 -9.51 16.25 12.93
C GLN A 10 -10.69 16.62 12.01
N GLN A 11 -10.49 16.45 10.70
CA GLN A 11 -11.57 16.63 9.72
C GLN A 11 -12.73 15.65 9.97
N SER A 12 -13.91 16.00 9.49
CA SER A 12 -15.07 15.13 9.60
C SER A 12 -14.86 13.84 8.80
N LEU A 13 -15.49 12.75 9.23
CA LEU A 13 -15.45 11.48 8.49
C LEU A 13 -15.96 11.63 7.04
N GLY A 14 -16.90 12.55 6.80
CA GLY A 14 -17.44 12.83 5.46
C GLY A 14 -16.40 13.46 4.52
N GLU A 15 -15.54 14.34 5.04
CA GLU A 15 -14.44 14.93 4.25
C GLU A 15 -13.38 13.88 3.92
N LEU A 16 -13.01 13.05 4.90
CA LEU A 16 -12.07 11.95 4.67
C LEU A 16 -12.61 10.97 3.62
N LEU A 17 -13.88 10.58 3.75
CA LEU A 17 -14.55 9.71 2.79
C LEU A 17 -14.59 10.34 1.40
N SER A 18 -14.77 11.66 1.30
CA SER A 18 -14.73 12.37 0.02
C SER A 18 -13.34 12.30 -0.61
N SER A 19 -12.27 12.50 0.16
CA SER A 19 -10.88 12.32 -0.32
C SER A 19 -10.61 10.89 -0.80
N PHE A 20 -11.11 9.87 -0.09
CA PHE A 20 -10.95 8.46 -0.52
C PHE A 20 -11.77 8.09 -1.76
N ASN A 21 -12.81 8.87 -2.08
CA ASN A 21 -13.61 8.70 -3.30
C ASN A 21 -13.16 9.60 -4.46
N ASP A 22 -12.15 10.48 -4.25
CA ASP A 22 -11.44 11.09 -5.37
C ASP A 22 -10.52 10.05 -6.00
N GLN A 23 -10.73 9.77 -7.29
CA GLN A 23 -10.01 8.71 -8.01
C GLN A 23 -8.49 8.88 -7.93
N SER A 24 -7.99 10.10 -8.11
CA SER A 24 -6.55 10.36 -8.16
C SER A 24 -5.89 10.18 -6.80
N VAL A 25 -6.54 10.68 -5.74
CA VAL A 25 -6.09 10.53 -4.36
C VAL A 25 -6.14 9.06 -3.95
N SER A 26 -7.25 8.38 -4.22
CA SER A 26 -7.45 6.98 -3.90
C SER A 26 -6.42 6.06 -4.57
N ASP A 27 -6.23 6.22 -5.89
CA ASP A 27 -5.25 5.45 -6.65
C ASP A 27 -3.83 5.69 -6.14
N TYR A 28 -3.46 6.93 -5.83
CA TYR A 28 -2.14 7.27 -5.32
C TYR A 28 -1.83 6.59 -3.98
N ILE A 29 -2.80 6.58 -3.06
CA ILE A 29 -2.66 5.86 -1.78
C ILE A 29 -2.49 4.36 -2.01
N VAL A 30 -3.35 3.78 -2.87
CA VAL A 30 -3.30 2.34 -3.17
C VAL A 30 -1.94 1.96 -3.76
N VAL A 31 -1.41 2.77 -4.69
CA VAL A 31 -0.06 2.58 -5.25
C VAL A 31 0.99 2.66 -4.15
N TYR A 32 0.95 3.68 -3.29
CA TYR A 32 1.92 3.83 -2.22
C TYR A 32 1.88 2.65 -1.23
N LEU A 33 0.69 2.20 -0.83
CA LEU A 33 0.52 1.02 0.04
C LEU A 33 1.03 -0.26 -0.62
N ARG A 34 0.82 -0.45 -1.93
CA ARG A 34 1.39 -1.57 -2.68
C ARG A 34 2.91 -1.52 -2.73
N LEU A 35 3.51 -0.34 -2.90
CA LEU A 35 4.96 -0.16 -2.86
C LEU A 35 5.54 -0.48 -1.47
N LEU A 36 4.89 -0.02 -0.39
CA LEU A 36 5.31 -0.36 0.97
C LEU A 36 5.23 -1.87 1.23
N THR A 37 4.13 -2.50 0.80
CA THR A 37 3.93 -3.95 0.91
C THR A 37 5.02 -4.71 0.15
N SER A 38 5.25 -4.34 -1.11
CA SER A 38 6.31 -4.91 -1.96
C SER A 38 7.71 -4.74 -1.33
N GLY A 39 8.01 -3.55 -0.81
CA GLY A 39 9.30 -3.27 -0.16
C GLY A 39 9.50 -4.11 1.10
N TYR A 40 8.48 -4.26 1.94
CA TYR A 40 8.58 -5.07 3.15
C TYR A 40 8.72 -6.57 2.84
N LEU A 41 7.93 -7.08 1.89
CA LEU A 41 8.04 -8.47 1.44
C LEU A 41 9.45 -8.79 0.92
N GLN A 42 10.00 -7.92 0.09
CA GLN A 42 11.35 -8.09 -0.45
C GLN A 42 12.44 -7.96 0.62
N ARG A 43 12.26 -7.08 1.62
CA ARG A 43 13.21 -6.94 2.73
C ARG A 43 13.28 -8.21 3.59
N GLU A 44 12.12 -8.77 3.93
CA GLU A 44 12.00 -9.99 4.75
C GLU A 44 11.86 -11.26 3.89
N ASN A 45 12.48 -11.27 2.70
CA ASN A 45 12.24 -12.31 1.69
C ASN A 45 12.52 -13.74 2.19
N VAL A 46 13.51 -13.92 3.07
CA VAL A 46 13.86 -15.23 3.63
C VAL A 46 12.71 -15.82 4.42
N PHE A 47 11.92 -14.98 5.09
CA PHE A 47 10.71 -15.40 5.80
C PHE A 47 9.57 -15.67 4.80
N PHE A 48 9.36 -14.75 3.85
CA PHE A 48 8.19 -14.80 2.97
C PHE A 48 8.28 -15.80 1.82
N GLN A 49 9.48 -16.23 1.41
CA GLN A 49 9.67 -17.20 0.31
C GLN A 49 8.89 -18.50 0.52
N HIS A 50 8.66 -18.90 1.76
CA HIS A 50 7.96 -20.14 2.10
C HIS A 50 6.44 -20.09 1.86
N PHE A 51 5.90 -18.89 1.65
CA PHE A 51 4.48 -18.66 1.39
C PHE A 51 4.17 -18.46 -0.10
N ILE A 52 5.18 -18.47 -0.97
CA ILE A 52 5.02 -18.21 -2.40
C ILE A 52 5.02 -19.53 -3.18
N GLU A 53 3.89 -19.82 -3.80
CA GLU A 53 3.71 -21.00 -4.64
C GLU A 53 4.22 -20.78 -6.08
N GLY A 54 4.58 -21.89 -6.73
CA GLY A 54 4.96 -21.90 -8.15
C GLY A 54 6.44 -21.60 -8.43
N GLY A 55 7.32 -21.76 -7.43
CA GLY A 55 8.78 -21.66 -7.62
C GLY A 55 9.31 -20.24 -7.90
N ARG A 56 8.47 -19.22 -7.73
CA ARG A 56 8.83 -17.81 -7.90
C ARG A 56 9.60 -17.30 -6.68
N SER A 57 10.55 -16.41 -6.94
CA SER A 57 11.16 -15.58 -5.90
C SER A 57 10.18 -14.53 -5.37
N VAL A 58 10.43 -14.02 -4.16
CA VAL A 58 9.65 -12.92 -3.57
C VAL A 58 9.66 -11.67 -4.46
N LYS A 59 10.77 -11.42 -5.16
CA LYS A 59 10.89 -10.29 -6.09
C LYS A 59 9.98 -10.45 -7.31
N GLU A 60 9.95 -11.63 -7.92
CA GLU A 60 9.07 -11.91 -9.07
C GLU A 60 7.60 -11.85 -8.68
N PHE A 61 7.25 -12.33 -7.48
CA PHE A 61 5.89 -12.21 -6.96
C PHE A 61 5.47 -10.75 -6.79
N CYS A 62 6.36 -9.86 -6.33
CA CYS A 62 6.06 -8.46 -6.10
C CYS A 62 5.94 -7.59 -7.39
N GLN A 63 6.33 -8.12 -8.55
CA GLN A 63 6.35 -7.39 -9.83
C GLN A 63 5.20 -7.76 -10.78
N GLN A 64 4.42 -8.79 -10.44
CA GLN A 64 3.25 -9.26 -11.19
C GLN A 64 2.01 -8.45 -10.87
#